data_AF-A0A535DT69-F1
#
_entry.id   AF-A0A535DT69-F1
#
_cell.length_a   1.000
_cell.length_b   1.000
_cell.length_c   1.000
_cell.angle_alpha   90.00
_cell.angle_beta   90.00
_cell.angle_gamma   90.00
#
_symmetry.space_group_name_H-M   'P 1'
#
loop_
_entity.id
_entity.type
_entity.pdbx_description
1 polymer ?
#
loop_
_entity_poly.entity_id
_entity_poly.type
_entity_poly.pdbx_seq_one_letter_code
_entity_poly.pdbx_strand_id
1 'polypeptide(L)'
;MAVQPPVQPGQLSPDGMWRWDGVRWVPAVAAPYSQAPRRSRNWIWWVAGGCAIVLVLALVGAGIGVYNLVNSFQHGGLACLPSDFPSYPGATVISENTYVGTGVAPGDSKRCSMVLRSNDDSATVTSFYQDKLNGGDWKVTAYIASIGQIQFQRVSRQQSVGVVELLGRGNQTEIRIQLDS
;
A
#
# COMPACT_ATOMS: atom_id res chain seq x y z
N MET A 1 22.44 6.45 -95.26
CA MET A 1 22.51 5.25 -94.39
C MET A 1 23.05 5.72 -93.04
N ALA A 2 22.20 5.84 -92.02
CA ALA A 2 22.61 6.36 -90.71
C ALA A 2 23.09 5.20 -89.82
N VAL A 3 24.34 5.28 -89.36
CA VAL A 3 24.93 4.34 -88.41
C VAL A 3 24.35 4.67 -87.02
N GLN A 4 23.55 3.77 -86.44
CA GLN A 4 23.07 3.93 -85.06
C GLN A 4 24.23 3.63 -84.09
N PRO A 5 24.43 4.45 -83.03
CA PRO A 5 25.43 4.19 -82.00
C PRO A 5 25.07 2.93 -81.18
N PRO A 6 26.06 2.25 -80.58
CA PRO A 6 25.81 1.05 -79.77
C PRO A 6 24.94 1.39 -78.55
N VAL A 7 23.85 0.64 -78.36
CA VAL A 7 22.91 0.78 -77.24
C VAL A 7 23.59 0.46 -75.90
N GLN A 8 23.49 1.37 -74.94
CA GLN A 8 24.09 1.23 -73.60
C GLN A 8 23.05 0.70 -72.59
N PRO A 9 23.43 -0.16 -71.63
CA PRO A 9 22.52 -0.60 -70.57
C PRO A 9 21.95 0.60 -69.80
N GLY A 10 20.64 0.63 -69.61
CA GLY A 10 19.91 1.74 -68.99
C GLY A 10 19.46 2.84 -69.96
N GLN A 11 19.81 2.76 -71.25
CA GLN A 11 19.35 3.70 -72.25
C GLN A 11 17.83 3.60 -72.45
N LEU A 12 17.14 4.74 -72.42
CA LEU A 12 15.73 4.83 -72.76
C LEU A 12 15.55 4.87 -74.28
N SER A 13 14.50 4.21 -74.76
CA SER A 13 14.03 4.29 -76.14
C SER A 13 13.58 5.73 -76.45
N PRO A 14 13.66 6.20 -77.72
CA PRO A 14 13.27 7.57 -78.07
C PRO A 14 11.84 7.96 -77.70
N ASP A 15 10.94 6.98 -77.59
CA ASP A 15 9.54 7.14 -77.17
C ASP A 15 9.36 7.18 -75.63
N GLY A 16 10.43 6.97 -74.87
CA GLY A 16 10.45 6.96 -73.41
C GLY A 16 9.72 5.77 -72.76
N MET A 17 9.19 4.85 -73.55
CA MET A 17 8.35 3.75 -73.07
C MET A 17 9.14 2.50 -72.70
N TRP A 18 10.39 2.39 -73.17
CA TRP A 18 11.23 1.21 -73.01
C TRP A 18 12.63 1.58 -72.52
N ARG A 19 13.25 0.73 -71.70
CA ARG A 19 14.65 0.82 -71.28
C ARG A 19 15.40 -0.42 -71.72
N TRP A 20 16.64 -0.25 -72.18
CA TRP A 20 17.53 -1.34 -72.55
C TRP A 20 18.14 -1.96 -71.29
N ASP A 21 17.94 -3.25 -71.04
CA ASP A 21 18.51 -3.94 -69.88
C ASP A 21 19.91 -4.55 -70.14
N GLY A 22 20.47 -4.32 -71.34
CA GLY A 22 21.73 -4.91 -71.79
C GLY A 22 21.56 -6.11 -72.71
N VAL A 23 20.36 -6.71 -72.77
CA VAL A 23 20.05 -7.88 -73.61
C VAL A 23 18.77 -7.68 -74.43
N ARG A 24 17.78 -6.95 -73.91
CA ARG A 24 16.49 -6.66 -74.56
C ARG A 24 15.87 -5.35 -74.08
N TRP A 25 14.88 -4.86 -74.82
CA TRP A 25 14.05 -3.73 -74.40
C TRP A 25 12.96 -4.19 -73.42
N VAL A 26 12.89 -3.57 -72.24
CA VAL A 26 11.87 -3.81 -71.20
C VAL A 26 11.08 -2.52 -70.90
N PRO A 27 9.78 -2.60 -70.55
CA PRO A 27 8.96 -1.41 -70.37
C PRO A 27 9.52 -0.52 -69.24
N ALA A 28 9.62 0.79 -69.52
CA ALA A 28 10.15 1.79 -68.59
C ALA A 28 9.18 2.05 -67.43
N VAL A 29 7.89 1.77 -67.63
CA VAL A 29 6.83 1.97 -66.63
C VAL A 29 6.48 0.67 -65.93
N ALA A 30 6.97 0.53 -64.70
CA ALA A 30 6.33 -0.24 -63.63
C ALA A 30 6.81 0.27 -62.26
N ALA A 31 6.21 1.35 -61.77
CA ALA A 31 5.86 1.40 -60.35
C ALA A 31 4.64 0.46 -60.16
N PRO A 32 4.45 -0.26 -59.04
CA PRO A 32 4.73 0.13 -57.65
C PRO A 32 5.58 -0.95 -56.95
N TYR A 33 6.07 -0.82 -55.72
CA TYR A 33 5.34 -1.16 -54.50
C TYR A 33 5.89 -0.31 -53.34
N SER A 34 5.20 0.78 -53.00
CA SER A 34 5.16 1.18 -51.60
C SER A 34 4.45 0.05 -50.85
N GLN A 35 5.22 -0.81 -50.18
CA GLN A 35 4.66 -1.74 -49.22
C GLN A 35 4.01 -0.90 -48.11
N ALA A 36 2.68 -0.81 -48.12
CA ALA A 36 1.96 -0.35 -46.95
C ALA A 36 2.37 -1.26 -45.78
N PRO A 37 2.84 -0.72 -44.64
CA PRO A 37 3.17 -1.57 -43.50
C PRO A 37 1.89 -2.30 -43.11
N ARG A 38 1.90 -3.64 -43.23
CA ARG A 38 0.86 -4.49 -42.70
C ARG A 38 0.78 -4.19 -41.21
N ARG A 39 -0.22 -3.40 -40.79
CA ARG A 39 -0.51 -3.12 -39.40
C ARG A 39 -0.81 -4.47 -38.75
N SER A 40 0.19 -5.03 -38.08
CA SER A 40 0.11 -6.39 -37.59
C SER A 40 -1.01 -6.45 -36.56
N ARG A 41 -1.88 -7.46 -36.71
CA ARG A 41 -2.97 -7.79 -35.79
C ARG A 41 -2.47 -8.19 -34.39
N ASN A 42 -1.16 -8.04 -34.14
CA ASN A 42 -0.52 -8.27 -32.86
C ASN A 42 -0.63 -7.04 -31.95
N TRP A 43 -0.76 -5.81 -32.47
CA TRP A 43 -0.92 -4.61 -31.62
C TRP A 43 -2.21 -4.68 -30.78
N ILE A 44 -3.31 -5.12 -31.38
CA ILE A 44 -4.59 -5.27 -30.67
C ILE A 44 -4.45 -6.30 -29.53
N TRP A 45 -3.65 -7.34 -29.73
CA TRP A 45 -3.37 -8.36 -28.71
C TRP A 45 -2.50 -7.81 -27.56
N TRP A 46 -1.56 -6.90 -27.85
CA TRP A 46 -0.78 -6.21 -26.81
C TRP A 46 -1.61 -5.21 -26.00
N VAL A 47 -2.56 -4.50 -26.61
CA VAL A 47 -3.45 -3.57 -25.88
C VAL A 47 -4.46 -4.34 -25.03
N ALA A 48 -5.04 -5.43 -25.54
CA ALA A 48 -5.95 -6.28 -24.78
C ALA A 48 -5.24 -7.00 -23.63
N GLY A 49 -4.03 -7.53 -23.87
CA GLY A 49 -3.21 -8.17 -22.83
C GLY A 49 -2.74 -7.18 -21.76
N GLY A 50 -2.30 -5.99 -22.16
CA GLY A 50 -1.90 -4.93 -21.23
C GLY A 50 -3.07 -4.42 -20.38
N CYS A 51 -4.24 -4.20 -20.98
CA CYS A 51 -5.43 -3.76 -20.25
C CYS A 51 -5.92 -4.84 -19.27
N ALA A 52 -5.89 -6.12 -19.67
CA ALA A 52 -6.22 -7.23 -18.78
C ALA A 52 -5.27 -7.31 -17.57
N ILE A 53 -3.95 -7.13 -17.79
CA ILE A 53 -2.97 -7.09 -16.70
C ILE A 53 -3.21 -5.92 -15.75
N VAL A 54 -3.49 -4.72 -16.29
CA VAL A 54 -3.79 -3.54 -15.45
C VAL A 54 -5.07 -3.74 -14.64
N LEU A 55 -6.11 -4.34 -15.21
CA LEU A 55 -7.35 -4.66 -14.48
C LEU A 55 -7.10 -5.71 -13.39
N VAL A 56 -6.30 -6.74 -13.67
CA VAL A 56 -5.92 -7.74 -12.65
C VAL A 56 -5.09 -7.10 -11.55
N LEU A 57 -4.10 -6.26 -11.88
CA LEU A 57 -3.30 -5.56 -10.88
C LEU A 57 -4.12 -4.56 -10.05
N ALA A 58 -5.10 -3.90 -10.66
CA ALA A 58 -6.01 -3.00 -9.95
C ALA A 58 -6.93 -3.78 -9.00
N LEU A 59 -7.48 -4.92 -9.42
CA LEU A 59 -8.33 -5.77 -8.58
C LEU A 59 -7.53 -6.44 -7.45
N VAL A 60 -6.31 -6.91 -7.74
CA VAL A 60 -5.41 -7.49 -6.74
C VAL A 60 -4.93 -6.39 -5.78
N GLY A 61 -4.55 -5.22 -6.28
CA GLY A 61 -4.13 -4.07 -5.46
C GLY A 61 -5.26 -3.55 -4.58
N ALA A 62 -6.49 -3.44 -5.10
CA ALA A 62 -7.68 -3.10 -4.32
C ALA A 62 -8.00 -4.19 -3.29
N GLY A 63 -7.88 -5.47 -3.66
CA GLY A 63 -8.08 -6.59 -2.75
C GLY A 63 -7.07 -6.58 -1.60
N ILE A 64 -5.78 -6.39 -1.88
CA ILE A 64 -4.73 -6.29 -0.85
C ILE A 64 -4.91 -5.02 0.00
N GLY A 65 -5.27 -3.90 -0.62
CA GLY A 65 -5.51 -2.64 0.09
C GLY A 65 -6.72 -2.72 1.03
N VAL A 66 -7.85 -3.25 0.56
CA VAL A 66 -9.05 -3.48 1.37
C VAL A 66 -8.80 -4.57 2.41
N TYR A 67 -8.08 -5.63 2.08
CA TYR A 67 -7.71 -6.67 3.04
C TYR A 67 -6.85 -6.08 4.17
N ASN A 68 -5.81 -5.30 3.88
CA ASN A 68 -4.99 -4.66 4.92
C ASN A 68 -5.79 -3.65 5.76
N LEU A 69 -6.68 -2.88 5.13
CA LEU A 69 -7.54 -1.93 5.84
C LEU A 69 -8.53 -2.67 6.77
N VAL A 70 -9.20 -3.70 6.27
CA VAL A 70 -10.14 -4.51 7.06
C VAL A 70 -9.42 -5.35 8.11
N ASN A 71 -8.23 -5.86 7.83
CA ASN A 71 -7.40 -6.59 8.79
C ASN A 71 -6.97 -5.68 9.95
N SER A 72 -6.69 -4.39 9.67
CA SER A 72 -6.45 -3.37 10.68
C SER A 72 -7.67 -3.06 11.55
N PHE A 73 -8.89 -3.25 11.05
CA PHE A 73 -10.12 -3.05 11.82
C PHE A 73 -10.61 -4.34 12.53
N GLN A 74 -10.30 -5.52 11.98
CA GLN A 74 -10.71 -6.81 12.55
C GLN A 74 -9.73 -7.35 13.59
N HIS A 75 -8.44 -7.04 13.49
CA HIS A 75 -7.45 -7.31 14.54
C HIS A 75 -7.40 -6.12 15.50
N GLY A 76 -8.58 -5.69 15.97
CA GLY A 76 -8.76 -4.70 17.02
C GLY A 76 -7.96 -5.15 18.23
N GLY A 77 -6.75 -4.63 18.34
CA GLY A 77 -5.72 -5.14 19.20
C GLY A 77 -5.92 -4.67 20.63
N LEU A 78 -6.97 -5.15 21.27
CA LEU A 78 -7.34 -4.92 22.66
C LEU A 78 -8.13 -6.13 23.19
N ALA A 79 -7.82 -7.37 22.78
CA ALA A 79 -8.67 -8.51 23.10
C ALA A 79 -8.80 -8.78 24.61
N CYS A 80 -7.80 -8.37 25.41
CA CYS A 80 -7.81 -8.44 26.86
C CYS A 80 -8.24 -7.16 27.57
N LEU A 81 -8.29 -6.03 26.88
CA LEU A 81 -8.83 -4.79 27.47
C LEU A 81 -10.35 -4.75 27.27
N PRO A 82 -11.08 -4.06 28.16
CA PRO A 82 -12.49 -3.80 27.94
C PRO A 82 -12.74 -3.06 26.62
N SER A 83 -13.88 -3.34 25.99
CA SER A 83 -14.23 -2.78 24.67
C SER A 83 -14.44 -1.26 24.65
N ASP A 84 -14.66 -0.65 25.81
CA ASP A 84 -14.76 0.79 26.04
C ASP A 84 -13.40 1.44 26.39
N PHE A 85 -12.30 0.67 26.40
CA PHE A 85 -10.97 1.21 26.56
C PHE A 85 -10.52 1.94 25.27
N PRO A 86 -9.94 3.16 25.37
CA PRO A 86 -9.57 3.93 24.19
C PRO A 86 -8.41 3.29 23.42
N SER A 87 -8.68 2.92 22.17
CA SER A 87 -7.66 2.47 21.22
C SER A 87 -6.98 3.65 20.55
N TYR A 88 -5.64 3.64 20.51
CA TYR A 88 -4.87 4.68 19.84
C TYR A 88 -4.93 4.50 18.30
N PRO A 89 -5.41 5.49 17.54
CA PRO A 89 -5.51 5.38 16.09
C PRO A 89 -4.14 5.13 15.42
N GLY A 90 -4.07 4.17 14.51
CA GLY A 90 -2.83 3.87 13.77
C GLY A 90 -1.75 3.14 14.58
N ALA A 91 -1.99 2.83 15.86
CA ALA A 91 -1.08 1.99 16.62
C ALA A 91 -1.21 0.50 16.21
N THR A 92 -0.07 -0.19 16.17
CA THR A 92 0.01 -1.64 15.96
C THR A 92 0.28 -2.36 17.27
N VAL A 93 -0.44 -3.44 17.58
CA VAL A 93 -0.13 -4.29 18.74
C VAL A 93 1.12 -5.11 18.48
N ILE A 94 2.08 -5.01 19.40
CA ILE A 94 3.31 -5.81 19.40
C ILE A 94 3.12 -7.07 20.26
N SER A 95 2.48 -6.93 21.42
CA SER A 95 2.32 -8.01 22.39
C SER A 95 1.06 -7.83 23.20
N GLU A 96 0.40 -8.94 23.49
CA GLU A 96 -0.76 -9.00 24.35
C GLU A 96 -0.66 -10.25 25.24
N ASN A 97 -0.67 -10.04 26.55
CA ASN A 97 -0.62 -11.10 27.55
C ASN A 97 -1.74 -10.91 28.56
N THR A 98 -2.51 -11.95 28.79
CA THR A 98 -3.49 -12.00 29.89
C THR A 98 -2.99 -12.97 30.95
N TYR A 99 -2.85 -12.47 32.18
CA TYR A 99 -2.59 -13.28 33.35
C TYR A 99 -3.88 -13.44 34.16
N VAL A 100 -4.16 -14.67 34.59
CA VAL A 100 -5.29 -14.98 35.49
C VAL A 100 -4.72 -15.68 36.70
N GLY A 101 -4.95 -15.14 37.89
CA GLY A 101 -4.38 -15.71 39.12
C GLY A 101 -4.44 -14.76 40.31
N THR A 102 -3.78 -15.16 41.39
CA THR A 102 -3.79 -14.46 42.69
C THR A 102 -2.79 -13.31 42.80
N GLY A 103 -1.92 -13.12 41.79
CA GLY A 103 -0.91 -12.05 41.73
C GLY A 103 -1.39 -10.71 41.16
N VAL A 104 -2.69 -10.45 41.19
CA VAL A 104 -3.33 -9.23 40.66
C VAL A 104 -3.77 -8.30 41.79
N ALA A 105 -4.26 -7.10 41.45
CA ALA A 105 -4.73 -6.14 42.45
C ALA A 105 -5.80 -6.74 43.39
N PRO A 106 -5.88 -6.31 44.66
CA PRO A 106 -6.87 -6.84 45.61
C PRO A 106 -8.31 -6.65 45.10
N GLY A 107 -9.03 -7.76 44.91
CA GLY A 107 -10.41 -7.76 44.40
C GLY A 107 -10.55 -8.06 42.91
N ASP A 108 -9.44 -8.28 42.21
CA ASP A 108 -9.40 -8.65 40.80
C ASP A 108 -8.96 -10.10 40.60
N SER A 109 -9.16 -10.60 39.38
CA SER A 109 -8.76 -11.98 39.01
C SER A 109 -7.92 -12.04 37.74
N LYS A 110 -7.81 -10.93 37.01
CA LYS A 110 -7.16 -10.85 35.71
C LYS A 110 -6.28 -9.61 35.62
N ARG A 111 -5.11 -9.76 35.00
CA ARG A 111 -4.24 -8.67 34.57
C ARG A 111 -4.03 -8.76 33.08
N CYS A 112 -4.42 -7.72 32.35
CA CYS A 112 -4.12 -7.55 30.93
C CYS A 112 -2.86 -6.69 30.81
N SER A 113 -1.87 -7.17 30.06
CA SER A 113 -0.64 -6.45 29.74
C SER A 113 -0.51 -6.39 28.23
N MET A 114 -0.51 -5.19 27.68
CA MET A 114 -0.46 -4.97 26.23
C MET A 114 0.66 -3.98 25.88
N VAL A 115 1.29 -4.21 24.74
CA VAL A 115 2.28 -3.31 24.16
C VAL A 115 1.86 -2.97 22.75
N LEU A 116 1.69 -1.67 22.48
CA LEU A 116 1.43 -1.12 21.16
C LEU A 116 2.59 -0.25 20.71
N ARG A 117 2.66 -0.01 19.41
CA ARG A 117 3.61 0.92 18.78
C ARG A 117 2.88 1.88 17.88
N SER A 118 3.17 3.17 18.05
CA SER A 118 2.77 4.24 17.14
C SER A 118 3.99 4.88 16.48
N ASN A 119 3.79 5.47 15.30
CA ASN A 119 4.77 6.33 14.63
C ASN A 119 4.64 7.81 15.03
N ASP A 120 3.72 8.11 15.95
CA ASP A 120 3.53 9.46 16.49
C ASP A 120 4.44 9.71 17.69
N ASP A 121 4.68 10.99 17.97
CA ASP A 121 5.50 11.41 19.10
C ASP A 121 4.82 11.15 20.46
N SER A 122 5.64 10.97 21.50
CA SER A 122 5.12 10.60 22.82
C SER A 122 4.21 11.66 23.45
N ALA A 123 4.35 12.94 23.09
CA ALA A 123 3.50 13.99 23.62
C ALA A 123 2.09 13.94 23.00
N THR A 124 2.02 13.71 21.69
CA THR A 124 0.75 13.48 20.98
C THR A 124 0.03 12.26 21.55
N VAL A 125 0.74 11.14 21.75
CA VAL A 125 0.16 9.94 22.37
C VAL A 125 -0.29 10.18 23.81
N THR A 126 0.52 10.91 24.60
CA THR A 126 0.17 11.28 25.99
C THR A 126 -1.12 12.08 26.02
N SER A 127 -1.23 13.10 25.18
CA SER A 127 -2.41 13.98 25.12
C SER A 127 -3.68 13.19 24.80
N PHE A 128 -3.60 12.23 23.89
CA PHE A 128 -4.71 11.35 23.54
C PHE A 128 -5.19 10.54 24.75
N TYR A 129 -4.28 9.86 25.45
CA TYR A 129 -4.68 9.03 26.58
C TYR A 129 -5.15 9.86 27.77
N GLN A 130 -4.57 11.04 28.02
CA GLN A 130 -5.05 11.94 29.07
C GLN A 130 -6.47 12.46 28.80
N ASP A 131 -6.80 12.79 27.55
CA ASP A 131 -8.15 13.18 27.15
C ASP A 131 -9.13 12.00 27.29
N LYS A 132 -8.82 10.86 26.66
CA LYS A 132 -9.74 9.73 26.61
C LYS A 132 -9.92 9.01 27.94
N LEU A 133 -8.89 8.93 28.78
CA LEU A 133 -8.98 8.33 30.12
C LEU A 133 -9.54 9.30 31.17
N ASN A 134 -9.87 10.55 30.80
CA ASN A 134 -10.68 11.46 31.61
C ASN A 134 -12.11 11.62 31.07
N GLY A 135 -12.54 10.70 30.20
CA GLY A 135 -13.89 10.65 29.65
C GLY A 135 -14.57 9.31 29.90
N GLY A 136 -15.91 9.32 29.81
CA GLY A 136 -16.71 8.10 29.95
C GLY A 136 -16.61 7.48 31.34
N ASP A 137 -16.35 6.17 31.40
CA ASP A 137 -16.21 5.40 32.64
C ASP A 137 -14.76 5.32 33.16
N TRP A 138 -13.87 6.16 32.64
CA TRP A 138 -12.46 6.20 33.01
C TRP A 138 -12.13 7.51 33.71
N LYS A 139 -11.17 7.46 34.63
CA LYS A 139 -10.61 8.63 35.29
C LYS A 139 -9.10 8.50 35.45
N VAL A 140 -8.36 9.53 35.07
CA VAL A 140 -6.93 9.64 35.39
C VAL A 140 -6.77 9.96 36.88
N THR A 141 -5.98 9.16 37.58
CA THR A 141 -5.68 9.33 39.01
C THR A 141 -4.36 10.05 39.21
N ALA A 142 -3.38 9.83 38.34
CA ALA A 142 -2.09 10.51 38.37
C ALA A 142 -1.45 10.54 36.98
N TYR A 143 -0.60 11.54 36.74
CA TYR A 143 0.32 11.57 35.60
C TYR A 143 1.73 11.85 36.11
N ILE A 144 2.64 10.92 35.85
CA ILE A 144 4.04 10.99 36.26
C ILE A 144 4.88 11.31 35.04
N ALA A 145 5.04 12.61 34.77
CA ALA A 145 5.71 13.12 33.58
C ALA A 145 7.16 12.63 33.42
N SER A 146 7.88 12.39 34.52
CA SER A 146 9.29 11.95 34.50
C SER A 146 9.51 10.57 33.87
N ILE A 147 8.48 9.72 33.84
CA ILE A 147 8.52 8.37 33.27
C ILE A 147 7.44 8.13 32.21
N GLY A 148 6.73 9.19 31.78
CA GLY A 148 5.67 9.08 30.77
C GLY A 148 4.52 8.16 31.17
N GLN A 149 4.19 8.09 32.47
CA GLN A 149 3.17 7.16 32.97
C GLN A 149 1.87 7.88 33.35
N ILE A 150 0.74 7.37 32.86
CA ILE A 150 -0.62 7.79 33.22
C ILE A 150 -1.24 6.67 34.05
N GLN A 151 -1.63 6.97 35.28
CA GLN A 151 -2.40 6.05 36.12
C GLN A 151 -3.88 6.37 35.97
N PHE A 152 -4.70 5.34 35.85
CA PHE A 152 -6.13 5.49 35.66
C PHE A 152 -6.91 4.42 36.43
N GLN A 153 -8.21 4.68 36.60
CA GLN A 153 -9.14 3.76 37.22
C GLN A 153 -10.50 3.83 36.51
N ARG A 154 -11.30 2.77 36.62
CA ARG A 154 -12.72 2.86 36.26
C ARG A 154 -13.50 3.66 37.30
N VAL A 155 -14.51 4.38 36.82
CA VAL A 155 -15.47 5.10 37.67
C VAL A 155 -16.50 4.12 38.25
N SER A 156 -17.04 3.22 37.44
CA SER A 156 -18.02 2.20 37.84
C SER A 156 -17.47 1.14 38.79
N ARG A 157 -16.18 0.81 38.68
CA ARG A 157 -15.49 -0.18 39.51
C ARG A 157 -14.11 0.33 39.91
N GLN A 158 -14.02 0.96 41.08
CA GLN A 158 -12.79 1.57 41.58
C GLN A 158 -11.63 0.58 41.81
N GLN A 159 -11.92 -0.73 41.89
CA GLN A 159 -10.90 -1.77 41.98
C GLN A 159 -10.16 -1.97 40.66
N SER A 160 -10.82 -1.71 39.52
CA SER A 160 -10.20 -1.85 38.20
C SER A 160 -9.30 -0.65 37.92
N VAL A 161 -8.01 -0.85 38.14
CA VAL A 161 -6.96 0.16 38.02
C VAL A 161 -5.96 -0.25 36.96
N GLY A 162 -5.32 0.74 36.34
CA GLY A 162 -4.33 0.47 35.34
C GLY A 162 -3.33 1.60 35.16
N VAL A 163 -2.32 1.30 34.35
CA VAL A 163 -1.28 2.24 33.96
C VAL A 163 -1.08 2.20 32.45
N VAL A 164 -0.87 3.36 31.86
CA VAL A 164 -0.35 3.53 30.51
C VAL A 164 1.03 4.16 30.62
N GLU A 165 2.07 3.43 30.24
CA GLU A 165 3.44 3.93 30.17
C GLU A 165 3.80 4.21 28.70
N LEU A 166 4.33 5.41 28.45
CA LEU A 166 4.59 5.94 27.12
C LEU A 166 6.09 6.16 26.96
N LEU A 167 6.71 5.30 26.16
CA LEU A 167 8.16 5.29 25.96
C LEU A 167 8.50 5.86 24.57
N GLY A 168 9.16 7.01 24.55
CA GLY A 168 9.70 7.59 23.33
C GLY A 168 10.88 6.77 22.79
N ARG A 169 10.80 6.36 21.51
CA ARG A 169 11.81 5.60 20.78
C ARG A 169 12.16 6.33 19.47
N GLY A 170 12.78 7.50 19.60
CA GLY A 170 13.05 8.38 18.46
C GLY A 170 11.75 8.95 17.89
N ASN A 171 11.40 8.58 16.66
CA ASN A 171 10.16 9.02 16.00
C ASN A 171 8.99 8.04 16.23
N GLN A 172 9.13 7.10 17.16
CA GLN A 172 8.08 6.15 17.49
C GLN A 172 7.78 6.21 18.99
N THR A 173 6.56 5.84 19.35
CA THR A 173 6.15 5.71 20.74
C THR A 173 5.70 4.29 21.00
N GLU A 174 6.30 3.68 22.02
CA GLU A 174 5.85 2.40 22.54
C GLU A 174 4.88 2.66 23.71
N ILE A 175 3.69 2.08 23.60
CA ILE A 175 2.57 2.28 24.53
C ILE A 175 2.43 0.98 25.30
N ARG A 176 2.74 0.99 26.60
CA ARG A 176 2.59 -0.17 27.47
C ARG A 176 1.38 0.04 28.36
N ILE A 177 0.39 -0.83 28.22
CA ILE A 177 -0.85 -0.77 28.98
C ILE A 177 -0.86 -1.95 29.94
N GLN A 178 -1.15 -1.68 31.21
CA GLN A 178 -1.47 -2.70 32.18
C GLN A 178 -2.80 -2.35 32.86
N LEU A 179 -3.70 -3.32 32.94
CA LEU A 179 -5.01 -3.18 33.56
C LEU A 179 -5.30 -4.39 34.43
N ASP A 180 -5.66 -4.14 35.69
CA ASP A 180 -6.16 -5.13 36.63
C ASP A 180 -7.70 -5.08 36.67
N SER A 181 -8.36 -6.25 36.59
CA SER A 181 -9.82 -6.38 36.58
C SER A 181 -10.38 -7.74 37.02
#